data_AF-A0A1B2HP12-F1
#
_entry.id   AF-A0A1B2HP12-F1
#
_cell.length_a   1.000
_cell.length_b   1.000
_cell.length_c   1.000
_cell.angle_alpha   90.00
_cell.angle_beta   90.00
_cell.angle_gamma   90.00
#
_symmetry.space_group_name_H-M   'P 1'
#
loop_
_entity.id
_entity.type
_entity.pdbx_description
1 polymer ?
#
loop_
_entity_poly.entity_id
_entity_poly.type
_entity_poly.pdbx_seq_one_letter_code
_entity_poly.pdbx_strand_id
1 'polypeptide(L)'
;MVFVLLGPDAVARQLGVPILDRLEAAGFTAVRWQLICRRPSDLDTFHAVNIDKHWKGYLYRLVDRLFAYGPFMALDVAGSHEELRALKGSSDPAQAAPGTIRGDLGTINVVLALMHSSDTPADSERESAVFVPDGFAGEGDPRPVLKTLARGGVAETRGFDEVLVGLRSRIEAALWHEEPGHPVEAVLRHDFLTPGLDVEHAADLAATVGVRIDPWERLVLATSQHFAPRRGGADGQGLGQ
;
A
#
# COMPACT_ATOMS: atom_id res chain seq x y z
N MET A 1 19.11 -0.34 -15.43
CA MET A 1 17.66 -0.53 -15.23
C MET A 1 17.35 -0.32 -13.77
N VAL A 2 16.26 0.38 -13.46
CA VAL A 2 15.73 0.53 -12.12
C VAL A 2 14.44 -0.28 -12.05
N PHE A 3 14.37 -1.22 -11.11
CA PHE A 3 13.12 -1.92 -10.83
C PHE A 3 12.18 -1.01 -10.05
N VAL A 4 10.91 -1.01 -10.45
CA VAL A 4 9.82 -0.26 -9.84
C VAL A 4 8.63 -1.20 -9.64
N LEU A 5 7.98 -1.09 -8.48
CA LEU A 5 6.77 -1.85 -8.18
C LEU A 5 5.67 -0.87 -7.78
N LEU A 6 4.60 -0.81 -8.57
CA LEU A 6 3.39 -0.09 -8.19
C LEU A 6 2.57 -0.99 -7.26
N GLY A 7 2.31 -0.48 -6.06
CA GLY A 7 1.56 -1.16 -5.02
C GLY A 7 0.08 -1.31 -5.36
N PRO A 8 -0.64 -2.13 -4.60
CA PRO A 8 -2.04 -2.40 -4.88
C PRO A 8 -2.93 -1.21 -4.47
N ASP A 9 -2.44 -0.34 -3.59
CA ASP A 9 -3.02 0.97 -3.30
C ASP A 9 -2.94 1.91 -4.50
N ALA A 10 -1.81 1.96 -5.23
CA ALA A 10 -1.74 2.73 -6.47
C ALA A 10 -2.70 2.21 -7.53
N VAL A 11 -2.91 0.89 -7.62
CA VAL A 11 -3.86 0.31 -8.57
C VAL A 11 -5.32 0.55 -8.15
N ALA A 12 -5.67 0.28 -6.89
CA ALA A 12 -7.02 0.49 -6.36
C ALA A 12 -7.47 1.96 -6.44
N ARG A 13 -6.53 2.88 -6.21
CA ARG A 13 -6.77 4.33 -6.33
C ARG A 13 -6.62 4.86 -7.75
N GLN A 14 -6.38 3.98 -8.74
CA GLN A 14 -6.21 4.31 -10.15
C GLN A 14 -5.07 5.31 -10.44
N LEU A 15 -4.03 5.31 -9.60
CA LEU A 15 -2.88 6.21 -9.66
C LEU A 15 -1.72 5.67 -10.49
N GLY A 16 -1.81 4.43 -11.00
CA GLY A 16 -0.74 3.85 -11.83
C GLY A 16 -0.42 4.67 -13.08
N VAL A 17 -1.43 5.17 -13.80
CA VAL A 17 -1.21 6.03 -14.99
C VAL A 17 -0.57 7.38 -14.59
N PRO A 18 -1.11 8.13 -13.60
CA PRO A 18 -0.44 9.32 -13.07
C PRO A 18 1.03 9.10 -12.67
N ILE A 19 1.36 7.97 -12.04
CA ILE A 19 2.74 7.64 -11.67
C ILE A 19 3.62 7.49 -12.92
N LEU A 20 3.15 6.74 -13.93
CA LEU A 20 3.89 6.55 -15.18
C LEU A 20 4.10 7.88 -15.92
N ASP A 21 3.11 8.76 -15.92
CA ASP A 21 3.22 10.10 -16.52
C ASP A 21 4.30 10.93 -15.83
N ARG A 22 4.43 10.84 -14.51
CA ARG A 22 5.49 11.51 -13.74
C ARG A 22 6.87 10.93 -14.02
N LEU A 23 6.97 9.60 -14.16
CA LEU A 23 8.21 8.93 -14.55
C LEU A 23 8.64 9.38 -15.95
N GLU A 24 7.75 9.32 -16.93
CA GLU A 24 8.04 9.71 -18.32
C GLU A 24 8.42 11.19 -18.44
N ALA A 25 7.72 12.08 -17.74
CA ALA A 25 8.05 13.51 -17.72
C ALA A 25 9.45 13.79 -17.14
N ALA A 26 9.94 12.92 -16.26
CA ALA A 26 11.30 12.98 -15.70
C ALA A 26 12.34 12.20 -16.52
N GLY A 27 11.98 11.72 -17.71
CA GLY A 27 12.90 11.02 -18.63
C GLY A 27 13.02 9.51 -18.40
N PHE A 28 12.20 8.94 -17.52
CA PHE A 28 12.20 7.51 -17.25
C PHE A 28 11.27 6.77 -18.21
N THR A 29 11.76 5.69 -18.83
CA THR A 29 10.97 4.89 -19.79
C THR A 29 10.80 3.47 -19.29
N ALA A 30 9.56 2.96 -19.22
CA ALA A 30 9.29 1.56 -18.95
C ALA A 30 9.73 0.69 -20.15
N VAL A 31 10.58 -0.29 -19.88
CA VAL A 31 11.13 -1.20 -20.90
C VAL A 31 10.38 -2.54 -20.87
N ARG A 32 10.20 -3.07 -19.66
CA ARG A 32 9.47 -4.32 -19.39
C ARG A 32 8.51 -4.11 -18.25
N TRP A 33 7.43 -4.87 -18.23
CA TRP A 33 6.47 -4.83 -17.14
C TRP A 33 5.76 -6.16 -16.94
N GLN A 34 5.24 -6.36 -15.73
CA GLN A 34 4.43 -7.52 -15.37
C GLN A 34 3.29 -7.09 -14.47
N LEU A 35 2.06 -7.50 -14.80
CA LEU A 35 0.95 -7.44 -13.86
C LEU A 35 0.99 -8.66 -12.95
N ILE A 36 1.02 -8.43 -11.65
CA ILE A 36 1.16 -9.46 -10.62
C ILE A 36 -0.14 -9.52 -9.83
N CYS A 37 -0.93 -10.58 -10.05
CA CYS A 37 -2.20 -10.77 -9.36
C CYS A 37 -2.11 -11.75 -8.17
N ARG A 38 -0.94 -12.35 -7.94
CA ARG A 38 -0.68 -13.32 -6.88
C ARG A 38 0.76 -13.18 -6.40
N ARG A 39 1.00 -13.51 -5.13
CA ARG A 39 2.35 -13.55 -4.54
C ARG A 39 3.24 -14.52 -5.35
N PRO A 40 4.43 -14.08 -5.80
CA PRO A 40 5.41 -14.99 -6.40
C PRO A 40 5.89 -16.05 -5.39
N SER A 41 5.99 -17.30 -5.83
CA SER A 41 6.48 -18.41 -4.98
C SER A 41 7.90 -18.18 -4.45
N ASP A 42 8.72 -17.50 -5.25
CA ASP A 42 10.16 -17.38 -5.01
C ASP A 42 10.49 -16.19 -4.10
N LEU A 43 9.48 -15.42 -3.69
CA LEU A 43 9.64 -14.23 -2.86
C LEU A 43 10.25 -14.55 -1.48
N ASP A 44 9.97 -15.75 -0.97
CA ASP A 44 10.48 -16.25 0.32
C ASP A 44 11.97 -16.51 0.25
N THR A 45 12.36 -17.21 -0.80
CA THR A 45 13.77 -17.52 -1.11
C THR A 45 14.55 -16.23 -1.37
N PHE A 46 13.95 -15.28 -2.08
CA PHE A 46 14.54 -13.96 -2.34
C PHE A 46 14.81 -13.17 -1.05
N HIS A 47 13.86 -13.17 -0.11
CA HIS A 47 14.00 -12.45 1.15
C HIS A 47 14.69 -13.24 2.27
N ALA A 48 15.11 -14.50 2.05
CA ALA A 48 15.67 -15.36 3.08
C ALA A 48 16.77 -14.68 3.92
N VAL A 49 17.68 -13.91 3.29
CA VAL A 49 18.77 -13.20 3.98
C VAL A 49 18.28 -11.95 4.74
N ASN A 50 17.21 -11.30 4.26
CA ASN A 50 16.66 -10.06 4.84
C ASN A 50 15.65 -10.33 5.97
N ILE A 51 14.90 -11.44 5.86
CA ILE A 51 13.98 -11.97 6.88
C ILE A 51 14.74 -12.25 8.18
N ASP A 52 15.96 -12.79 8.09
CA ASP A 52 16.76 -13.16 9.25
C ASP A 52 17.46 -11.99 9.95
N LYS A 53 17.69 -10.86 9.24
CA LYS A 53 18.57 -9.77 9.73
C LYS A 53 17.84 -8.54 10.24
N HIS A 54 16.85 -8.03 9.51
CA HIS A 54 16.20 -6.74 9.83
C HIS A 54 14.67 -6.84 9.88
N TRP A 55 14.09 -7.84 9.22
CA TRP A 55 12.65 -8.00 9.08
C TRP A 55 12.17 -9.16 9.95
N LYS A 56 12.23 -8.99 11.28
CA LYS A 56 11.70 -9.98 12.22
C LYS A 56 10.20 -10.18 11.98
N GLY A 57 9.84 -11.23 11.23
CA GLY A 57 8.52 -11.88 11.12
C GLY A 57 7.37 -11.05 10.52
N TYR A 58 7.09 -9.84 11.02
CA TYR A 58 5.85 -9.12 10.77
C TYR A 58 5.81 -8.38 9.42
N LEU A 59 6.89 -7.66 9.06
CA LEU A 59 7.01 -6.99 7.74
C LEU A 59 6.77 -7.96 6.59
N TYR A 60 7.27 -9.18 6.73
CA TYR A 60 7.10 -10.25 5.76
C TYR A 60 5.68 -10.84 5.74
N ARG A 61 4.96 -10.89 6.88
CA ARG A 61 3.53 -11.27 6.91
C ARG A 61 2.62 -10.20 6.30
N LEU A 62 3.03 -8.93 6.30
CA LEU A 62 2.27 -7.85 5.69
C LEU A 62 2.29 -7.94 4.16
N VAL A 63 3.36 -8.51 3.60
CA VAL A 63 3.48 -8.80 2.15
C VAL A 63 2.34 -9.70 1.68
N ASP A 64 1.98 -10.75 2.42
CA ASP A 64 0.84 -11.61 2.10
C ASP A 64 -0.46 -10.83 2.00
N ARG A 65 -0.72 -9.96 2.98
CA ARG A 65 -1.95 -9.16 3.01
C ARG A 65 -2.01 -8.19 1.84
N LEU A 66 -0.89 -7.59 1.46
CA LEU A 66 -0.84 -6.69 0.31
C LEU A 66 -1.09 -7.45 -1.00
N PHE A 67 -0.43 -8.60 -1.22
CA PHE A 67 -0.66 -9.45 -2.41
C PHE A 67 -2.05 -10.08 -2.47
N ALA A 68 -2.68 -10.32 -1.32
CA ALA A 68 -4.06 -10.80 -1.26
C ALA A 68 -5.09 -9.71 -1.57
N TYR A 69 -4.76 -8.42 -1.38
CA TYR A 69 -5.70 -7.32 -1.56
C TYR A 69 -5.98 -7.01 -3.03
N GLY A 70 -4.93 -6.96 -3.86
CA GLY A 70 -5.10 -6.54 -5.24
C GLY A 70 -3.85 -6.71 -6.09
N PRO A 71 -3.98 -6.46 -7.40
CA PRO A 71 -2.86 -6.61 -8.32
C PRO A 71 -1.81 -5.52 -8.10
N PHE A 72 -0.57 -5.89 -8.38
CA PHE A 72 0.59 -5.01 -8.44
C PHE A 72 1.06 -4.89 -9.90
N MET A 73 1.83 -3.85 -10.18
CA MET A 73 2.52 -3.74 -11.46
C MET A 73 4.01 -3.56 -11.24
N ALA A 74 4.78 -4.56 -11.66
CA ALA A 74 6.24 -4.48 -11.69
C ALA A 74 6.71 -3.92 -13.03
N LEU A 75 7.76 -3.10 -13.00
CA LEU A 75 8.31 -2.40 -14.14
C LEU A 75 9.85 -2.45 -14.06
N ASP A 76 10.50 -2.64 -15.20
CA ASP A 76 11.89 -2.29 -15.39
C ASP A 76 11.97 -0.97 -16.14
N VAL A 77 12.53 0.04 -15.50
CA VAL A 77 12.53 1.42 -15.99
C VAL A 77 13.95 1.89 -16.28
N ALA A 78 14.16 2.49 -17.45
CA ALA A 78 15.46 3.01 -17.83
C ALA A 78 15.67 4.38 -17.18
N GLY A 79 16.77 4.56 -16.44
CA GLY A 79 17.13 5.80 -15.77
C GLY A 79 18.06 5.60 -14.57
N SER A 80 18.24 6.66 -13.78
CA SER A 80 19.07 6.68 -12.57
C SER A 80 18.30 6.28 -11.30
N HIS A 81 18.89 5.42 -10.47
CA HIS A 81 18.35 5.07 -9.15
C HIS A 81 18.21 6.28 -8.23
N GLU A 82 19.21 7.17 -8.25
CA GLU A 82 19.24 8.35 -7.37
C GLU A 82 18.12 9.33 -7.73
N GLU A 83 17.98 9.65 -9.02
CA GLU A 83 16.95 10.56 -9.53
C GLU A 83 15.55 9.99 -9.31
N LEU A 84 15.35 8.67 -9.53
CA LEU A 84 14.06 8.04 -9.32
C LEU A 84 13.70 8.03 -7.83
N ARG A 85 14.66 7.77 -6.94
CA ARG A 85 14.44 7.85 -5.49
C ARG A 85 14.05 9.26 -5.06
N ALA A 86 14.70 10.29 -5.60
CA ALA A 86 14.37 11.68 -5.34
C ALA A 86 12.95 12.03 -5.83
N LEU A 87 12.60 11.59 -7.04
CA LEU A 87 11.27 11.79 -7.63
C LEU A 87 10.16 11.05 -6.87
N LYS A 88 10.43 9.82 -6.42
CA LYS A 88 9.50 8.99 -5.65
C LYS A 88 9.13 9.65 -4.32
N GLY A 89 10.11 10.19 -3.60
CA GLY A 89 9.92 10.82 -2.29
C GLY A 89 9.83 9.83 -1.13
N SER A 90 9.71 10.37 0.10
CA SER A 90 9.64 9.56 1.33
C SER A 90 8.36 8.71 1.38
N SER A 91 8.45 7.50 1.94
CA SER A 91 7.27 6.64 2.18
C SER A 91 6.44 7.15 3.35
N ASP A 92 7.04 7.90 4.28
CA ASP A 92 6.30 8.57 5.36
C ASP A 92 5.53 9.76 4.78
N PRO A 93 4.18 9.77 4.84
CA PRO A 93 3.37 10.88 4.34
C PRO A 93 3.80 12.25 4.89
N ALA A 94 4.27 12.31 6.15
CA ALA A 94 4.69 13.57 6.77
C ALA A 94 6.01 14.11 6.23
N GLN A 95 6.82 13.25 5.58
CA GLN A 95 8.10 13.60 4.98
C GLN A 95 8.05 13.57 3.45
N ALA A 96 6.89 13.26 2.87
CA ALA A 96 6.69 13.25 1.44
C ALA A 96 6.59 14.69 0.93
N ALA A 97 7.70 15.23 0.44
CA ALA A 97 7.79 16.62 0.02
C ALA A 97 6.87 16.91 -1.20
N PRO A 98 6.26 18.11 -1.27
CA PRO A 98 5.58 18.58 -2.48
C PRO A 98 6.49 18.48 -3.70
N GLY A 99 5.93 18.09 -4.85
CA GLY A 99 6.66 17.84 -6.09
C GLY A 99 7.21 16.41 -6.23
N THR A 100 7.21 15.61 -5.16
CA THR A 100 7.48 14.17 -5.26
C THR A 100 6.21 13.41 -5.62
N ILE A 101 6.34 12.21 -6.21
CA ILE A 101 5.19 11.36 -6.56
C ILE A 101 4.35 11.07 -5.31
N ARG A 102 4.99 10.67 -4.21
CA ARG A 102 4.30 10.34 -2.96
C ARG A 102 3.67 11.56 -2.28
N GLY A 103 4.30 12.73 -2.37
CA GLY A 103 3.75 13.98 -1.84
C GLY A 103 2.53 14.46 -2.63
N ASP A 104 2.64 14.47 -3.96
CA ASP A 104 1.60 15.02 -4.84
C ASP A 104 0.39 14.07 -4.98
N LEU A 105 0.62 12.76 -5.01
CA LEU A 105 -0.46 11.76 -5.16
C LEU A 105 -0.99 11.24 -3.81
N GLY A 106 -0.34 11.63 -2.70
CA GLY A 106 -0.74 11.34 -1.32
C GLY A 106 -0.58 9.87 -0.94
N THR A 107 0.42 9.54 -0.13
CA THR A 107 0.55 8.22 0.50
C THR A 107 -0.34 8.10 1.73
N ILE A 108 -0.76 6.87 2.07
CA ILE A 108 -1.61 6.63 3.24
C ILE A 108 -0.75 6.41 4.48
N ASN A 109 0.25 5.53 4.37
CA ASN A 109 1.25 5.28 5.40
C ASN A 109 2.54 4.73 4.75
N VAL A 110 3.53 4.34 5.55
CA VAL A 110 4.83 3.87 5.02
C VAL A 110 4.75 2.56 4.24
N VAL A 111 3.66 1.81 4.33
CA VAL A 111 3.41 0.57 3.59
C VAL A 111 2.56 0.82 2.35
N LEU A 112 1.44 1.51 2.52
CA LEU A 112 0.56 1.97 1.44
C LEU A 112 1.09 3.30 0.89
N ALA A 113 2.27 3.20 0.28
CA ALA A 113 3.09 4.32 -0.19
C ALA A 113 3.18 4.41 -1.72
N LEU A 114 2.16 3.91 -2.42
CA LEU A 114 1.95 3.91 -3.88
C LEU A 114 2.94 3.08 -4.71
N MET A 115 4.23 3.23 -4.48
CA MET A 115 5.26 2.59 -5.28
C MET A 115 6.52 2.27 -4.47
N HIS A 116 7.25 1.25 -4.90
CA HIS A 116 8.62 0.92 -4.50
C HIS A 116 9.57 1.11 -5.69
N SER A 117 10.84 1.34 -5.40
CA SER A 117 11.92 1.27 -6.37
C SER A 117 13.18 0.81 -5.69
N SER A 118 14.00 0.02 -6.38
CA SER A 118 15.29 -0.39 -5.82
C SER A 118 16.20 0.81 -5.59
N ASP A 119 17.16 0.65 -4.67
CA ASP A 119 18.17 1.67 -4.38
C ASP A 119 19.47 1.44 -5.16
N THR A 120 19.73 0.20 -5.61
CA THR A 120 20.97 -0.14 -6.33
C THR A 120 20.72 -1.01 -7.56
N PRO A 121 21.66 -1.07 -8.53
CA PRO A 121 21.57 -1.98 -9.68
C PRO A 121 21.45 -3.46 -9.26
N ALA A 122 22.22 -3.88 -8.25
CA ALA A 122 22.17 -5.25 -7.74
C ALA A 122 20.83 -5.58 -7.06
N ASP A 123 20.18 -4.59 -6.45
CA ASP A 123 18.81 -4.77 -5.94
C ASP A 123 17.82 -4.91 -7.10
N SER A 124 17.94 -4.06 -8.11
CA SER A 124 17.07 -4.14 -9.30
C SER A 124 17.19 -5.47 -10.02
N GLU A 125 18.40 -5.97 -10.28
CA GLU A 125 18.59 -7.26 -10.93
C GLU A 125 17.89 -8.40 -10.17
N ARG A 126 18.01 -8.41 -8.84
CA ARG A 126 17.38 -9.45 -8.02
C ARG A 126 15.87 -9.31 -7.93
N GLU A 127 15.35 -8.09 -7.78
CA GLU A 127 13.90 -7.82 -7.74
C GLU A 127 13.24 -8.10 -9.10
N SER A 128 13.84 -7.66 -10.20
CA SER A 128 13.35 -7.93 -11.57
C SER A 128 13.30 -9.42 -11.87
N ALA A 129 14.29 -10.21 -11.42
CA ALA A 129 14.28 -11.67 -11.62
C ALA A 129 13.05 -12.35 -10.97
N VAL A 130 12.54 -11.81 -9.87
CA VAL A 130 11.36 -12.36 -9.17
C VAL A 130 10.06 -11.87 -9.80
N PHE A 131 9.99 -10.58 -10.13
CA PHE A 131 8.74 -9.91 -10.44
C PHE A 131 8.50 -9.67 -11.94
N VAL A 132 9.56 -9.65 -12.75
CA VAL A 132 9.52 -9.44 -14.21
C VAL A 132 10.38 -10.51 -14.89
N PRO A 133 10.13 -11.82 -14.68
CA PRO A 133 10.96 -12.87 -15.25
C PRO A 133 10.90 -12.89 -16.79
N ASP A 134 11.98 -13.34 -17.42
CA ASP A 134 12.08 -13.45 -18.87
C ASP A 134 10.97 -14.34 -19.45
N GLY A 135 10.40 -13.94 -20.59
CA GLY A 135 9.36 -14.68 -21.31
C GLY A 135 7.92 -14.48 -20.81
N PHE A 136 7.72 -13.80 -19.67
CA PHE A 136 6.39 -13.48 -19.15
C PHE A 136 6.08 -11.98 -19.15
N ALA A 137 7.12 -11.14 -19.24
CA ALA A 137 6.98 -9.70 -19.24
C ALA A 137 6.33 -9.16 -20.52
N GLY A 138 5.44 -8.19 -20.37
CA GLY A 138 5.03 -7.30 -21.45
C GLY A 138 6.14 -6.31 -21.78
N GLU A 139 6.19 -5.89 -23.05
CA GLU A 139 7.11 -4.88 -23.55
C GLU A 139 6.34 -3.57 -23.88
N GLY A 140 7.04 -2.44 -23.83
CA GLY A 140 6.47 -1.12 -24.18
C GLY A 140 5.57 -0.51 -23.10
N ASP A 141 4.63 0.34 -23.50
CA ASP A 141 3.80 1.15 -22.58
C ASP A 141 2.78 0.31 -21.79
N PRO A 142 2.86 0.26 -20.44
CA PRO A 142 1.92 -0.50 -19.61
C PRO A 142 0.58 0.20 -19.37
N ARG A 143 0.43 1.49 -19.73
CA ARG A 143 -0.81 2.25 -19.46
C ARG A 143 -2.11 1.61 -19.98
N PRO A 144 -2.16 0.95 -21.16
CA PRO A 144 -3.40 0.31 -21.62
C PRO A 144 -3.93 -0.75 -20.64
N VAL A 145 -3.06 -1.51 -19.98
CA VAL A 145 -3.44 -2.50 -18.98
C VAL A 145 -4.00 -1.81 -17.73
N LEU A 146 -3.32 -0.79 -17.22
CA LEU A 146 -3.79 -0.01 -16.08
C LEU A 146 -5.15 0.66 -16.34
N LYS A 147 -5.35 1.21 -17.55
CA LYS A 147 -6.64 1.77 -17.97
C LYS A 147 -7.74 0.72 -18.04
N THR A 148 -7.40 -0.52 -18.42
CA THR A 148 -8.36 -1.64 -18.43
C THR A 148 -8.77 -2.03 -17.02
N LEU A 149 -7.82 -2.10 -16.08
CA LEU A 149 -8.12 -2.34 -14.66
C LEU A 149 -9.00 -1.24 -14.07
N ALA A 150 -8.70 0.03 -14.38
CA ALA A 150 -9.47 1.18 -13.90
C ALA A 150 -10.93 1.18 -14.39
N ARG A 151 -11.21 0.66 -15.60
CA ARG A 151 -12.59 0.54 -16.12
C ARG A 151 -13.45 -0.43 -15.32
N GLY A 152 -12.86 -1.32 -14.54
CA GLY A 152 -13.56 -2.32 -13.74
C GLY A 152 -14.21 -1.78 -12.47
N GLY A 153 -13.99 -0.52 -12.07
CA GLY A 153 -14.54 0.01 -10.82
C GLY A 153 -14.32 1.50 -10.63
N VAL A 154 -14.80 2.00 -9.48
CA VAL A 154 -14.56 3.38 -9.02
C VAL A 154 -13.21 3.43 -8.34
N ALA A 155 -12.46 4.51 -8.56
CA ALA A 155 -11.19 4.73 -7.87
C ALA A 155 -11.42 4.82 -6.36
N GLU A 156 -10.61 4.10 -5.59
CA GLU A 156 -10.59 4.25 -4.15
C GLU A 156 -10.01 5.61 -3.77
N THR A 157 -10.66 6.31 -2.84
CA THR A 157 -10.27 7.66 -2.40
C THR A 157 -10.18 7.78 -0.89
N ARG A 158 -10.62 6.77 -0.14
CA ARG A 158 -10.65 6.80 1.32
C ARG A 158 -9.24 6.60 1.86
N GLY A 159 -8.74 7.56 2.64
CA GLY A 159 -7.55 7.41 3.46
C GLY A 159 -7.88 6.76 4.81
N PHE A 160 -6.92 6.77 5.72
CA PHE A 160 -7.09 6.15 7.03
C PHE A 160 -8.18 6.81 7.87
N ASP A 161 -8.19 8.15 7.93
CA ASP A 161 -9.16 8.86 8.75
C ASP A 161 -10.58 8.72 8.18
N GLU A 162 -10.76 8.74 6.85
CA GLU A 162 -12.07 8.48 6.24
C GLU A 162 -12.55 7.05 6.49
N VAL A 163 -11.65 6.05 6.43
CA VAL A 163 -11.97 4.66 6.76
C VAL A 163 -12.41 4.54 8.21
N LEU A 164 -11.66 5.14 9.15
CA LEU A 164 -11.97 5.04 10.58
C LEU A 164 -13.29 5.73 10.92
N VAL A 165 -13.50 6.96 10.43
CA VAL A 165 -14.74 7.71 10.65
C VAL A 165 -15.93 6.99 10.03
N GLY A 166 -15.81 6.54 8.78
CA GLY A 166 -16.88 5.84 8.08
C GLY A 166 -17.28 4.53 8.75
N LEU A 167 -16.32 3.76 9.26
CA LEU A 167 -16.61 2.55 10.04
C LEU A 167 -17.34 2.89 11.35
N ARG A 168 -16.86 3.89 12.10
CA ARG A 168 -17.48 4.30 13.36
C ARG A 168 -18.91 4.75 13.17
N SER A 169 -19.18 5.62 12.20
CA SER A 169 -20.54 6.09 11.92
C SER A 169 -21.49 4.96 11.57
N ARG A 170 -21.03 3.93 10.83
CA ARG A 170 -21.87 2.77 10.49
C ARG A 170 -22.17 1.89 11.71
N ILE A 171 -21.19 1.68 12.60
CA ILE A 171 -21.39 0.91 13.83
C ILE A 171 -22.30 1.67 14.81
N GLU A 172 -22.08 2.97 15.00
CA GLU A 172 -22.95 3.81 15.84
C GLU A 172 -24.40 3.79 15.35
N ALA A 173 -24.62 3.91 14.04
CA ALA A 173 -25.96 3.84 13.47
C ALA A 173 -26.62 2.47 13.69
N ALA A 174 -25.83 1.38 13.60
CA ALA A 174 -26.34 0.02 13.84
C ALA A 174 -26.69 -0.23 15.31
N LEU A 175 -25.98 0.42 16.24
CA LEU A 175 -26.22 0.32 17.68
C LEU A 175 -27.32 1.22 18.22
N TRP A 176 -27.95 2.05 17.38
CA TRP A 176 -28.90 3.07 17.84
C TRP A 176 -30.04 2.55 18.73
N HIS A 177 -30.44 1.29 18.54
CA HIS A 177 -31.50 0.63 19.29
C HIS A 177 -31.01 -0.48 20.24
N GLU A 178 -29.70 -0.66 20.36
CA GLU A 178 -29.08 -1.70 21.18
C GLU A 178 -28.80 -1.19 22.60
N GLU A 179 -28.78 -2.11 23.56
CA GLU A 179 -28.43 -1.80 24.95
C GLU A 179 -26.94 -1.45 25.10
N PRO A 180 -26.58 -0.52 26.00
CA PRO A 180 -25.18 -0.20 26.28
C PRO A 180 -24.37 -1.42 26.69
N GLY A 181 -23.10 -1.47 26.26
CA GLY A 181 -22.19 -2.57 26.55
C GLY A 181 -22.17 -3.68 25.50
N HIS A 182 -22.77 -3.45 24.33
CA HIS A 182 -22.67 -4.37 23.21
C HIS A 182 -21.17 -4.60 22.85
N PRO A 183 -20.70 -5.85 22.63
CA PRO A 183 -19.28 -6.13 22.39
C PRO A 183 -18.65 -5.32 21.23
N VAL A 184 -19.44 -4.95 20.23
CA VAL A 184 -18.99 -4.13 19.10
C VAL A 184 -18.58 -2.71 19.49
N GLU A 185 -18.99 -2.19 20.66
CA GLU A 185 -18.51 -0.90 21.17
C GLU A 185 -16.98 -0.88 21.32
N ALA A 186 -16.35 -2.03 21.53
CA ALA A 186 -14.90 -2.14 21.56
C ALA A 186 -14.26 -1.67 20.24
N VAL A 187 -14.94 -1.87 19.10
CA VAL A 187 -14.51 -1.39 17.78
C VAL A 187 -14.55 0.14 17.72
N LEU A 188 -15.60 0.76 18.25
CA LEU A 188 -15.76 2.22 18.27
C LEU A 188 -14.68 2.92 19.10
N ARG A 189 -14.20 2.27 20.16
CA ARG A 189 -13.17 2.82 21.06
C ARG A 189 -11.75 2.56 20.57
N HIS A 190 -11.57 1.73 19.54
CA HIS A 190 -10.27 1.35 19.03
C HIS A 190 -9.82 2.29 17.89
N ASP A 191 -8.55 2.67 17.91
CA ASP A 191 -7.98 3.57 16.90
C ASP A 191 -7.22 2.83 15.80
N PHE A 192 -6.97 1.52 15.94
CA PHE A 192 -6.22 0.70 14.97
C PHE A 192 -4.81 1.24 14.68
N LEU A 193 -4.20 1.90 15.68
CA LEU A 193 -2.83 2.41 15.64
C LEU A 193 -1.86 1.59 16.50
N THR A 194 -2.39 0.82 17.46
CA THR A 194 -1.63 -0.02 18.37
C THR A 194 -2.18 -1.44 18.37
N PRO A 195 -1.34 -2.46 18.62
CA PRO A 195 -1.80 -3.83 18.81
C PRO A 195 -2.80 -3.93 19.97
N GLY A 196 -3.97 -4.55 19.72
CA GLY A 196 -5.04 -4.68 20.71
C GLY A 196 -6.22 -5.48 20.18
N LEU A 197 -7.08 -4.84 19.38
CA LEU A 197 -8.15 -5.50 18.64
C LEU A 197 -7.69 -5.73 17.19
N ASP A 198 -7.43 -6.98 16.79
CA ASP A 198 -7.06 -7.27 15.41
C ASP A 198 -8.22 -7.00 14.44
N VAL A 199 -7.89 -6.71 13.18
CA VAL A 199 -8.87 -6.32 12.15
C VAL A 199 -9.88 -7.40 11.83
N GLU A 200 -9.50 -8.68 11.93
CA GLU A 200 -10.43 -9.79 11.63
C GLU A 200 -11.45 -9.92 12.74
N HIS A 201 -11.00 -9.88 14.00
CA HIS A 201 -11.90 -9.86 15.15
C HIS A 201 -12.81 -8.62 15.16
N ALA A 202 -12.29 -7.44 14.79
CA ALA A 202 -13.13 -6.26 14.62
C ALA A 202 -14.19 -6.44 13.52
N ALA A 203 -13.84 -7.11 12.42
CA ALA A 203 -14.78 -7.41 11.34
C ALA A 203 -15.87 -8.40 11.79
N ASP A 204 -15.50 -9.42 12.56
CA ASP A 204 -16.44 -10.38 13.14
C ASP A 204 -17.43 -9.69 14.09
N LEU A 205 -16.93 -8.84 14.99
CA LEU A 205 -17.77 -8.05 15.90
C LEU A 205 -18.70 -7.10 15.13
N ALA A 206 -18.19 -6.36 14.13
CA ALA A 206 -19.01 -5.46 13.32
C ALA A 206 -20.13 -6.22 12.57
N ALA A 207 -19.84 -7.43 12.09
CA ALA A 207 -20.80 -8.24 11.37
C ALA A 207 -21.99 -8.68 12.24
N THR A 208 -21.82 -8.79 13.56
CA THR A 208 -22.92 -9.14 14.49
C THR A 208 -24.05 -8.11 14.48
N VAL A 209 -23.75 -6.86 14.14
CA VAL A 209 -24.72 -5.76 14.01
C VAL A 209 -24.96 -5.39 12.54
N GLY A 210 -24.63 -6.28 11.61
CA GLY A 210 -24.85 -6.10 10.17
C GLY A 210 -23.88 -5.14 9.47
N VAL A 211 -22.83 -4.68 10.15
CA VAL A 211 -21.83 -3.78 9.57
C VAL A 211 -20.68 -4.59 8.99
N ARG A 212 -20.41 -4.44 7.69
CA ARG A 212 -19.28 -5.14 7.03
C ARG A 212 -18.06 -4.24 6.95
N ILE A 213 -16.88 -4.75 7.32
CA ILE A 213 -15.60 -4.11 7.00
C ILE A 213 -15.17 -4.60 5.61
N ASP A 214 -15.07 -3.69 4.65
CA ASP A 214 -14.74 -4.05 3.27
C ASP A 214 -13.22 -4.32 3.08
N PRO A 215 -12.79 -4.92 1.95
CA PRO A 215 -11.40 -5.26 1.74
C PRO A 215 -10.41 -4.09 1.84
N TRP A 216 -10.79 -2.88 1.41
CA TRP A 216 -9.93 -1.70 1.51
C TRP A 216 -9.81 -1.24 2.95
N GLU A 217 -10.94 -1.18 3.66
CA GLU A 217 -10.95 -0.86 5.09
C GLU A 217 -10.07 -1.84 5.86
N ARG A 218 -10.16 -3.14 5.56
CA ARG A 218 -9.30 -4.16 6.18
C ARG A 218 -7.82 -3.89 5.92
N LEU A 219 -7.45 -3.57 4.67
CA LEU A 219 -6.05 -3.30 4.32
C LEU A 219 -5.51 -2.07 5.04
N VAL A 220 -6.27 -0.97 5.01
CA VAL A 220 -5.89 0.30 5.62
C VAL A 220 -5.78 0.15 7.13
N LEU A 221 -6.76 -0.45 7.80
CA LEU A 221 -6.70 -0.68 9.24
C LEU A 221 -5.55 -1.62 9.63
N ALA A 222 -5.33 -2.71 8.88
CA ALA A 222 -4.29 -3.69 9.21
C ALA A 222 -2.88 -3.13 9.03
N THR A 223 -2.67 -2.30 8.02
CA THR A 223 -1.37 -1.62 7.83
C THR A 223 -1.14 -0.57 8.92
N SER A 224 -2.16 0.20 9.28
CA SER A 224 -2.08 1.25 10.31
C SER A 224 -1.81 0.74 11.72
N GLN A 225 -2.21 -0.49 12.07
CA GLN A 225 -1.93 -1.10 13.38
C GLN A 225 -0.44 -1.26 13.67
N HIS A 226 0.37 -1.28 12.61
CA HIS A 226 1.82 -1.51 12.70
C HIS A 226 2.61 -0.33 12.14
N PHE A 227 1.99 0.44 11.26
CA PHE A 227 2.58 1.57 10.57
C PHE A 227 1.58 2.72 10.60
N ALA A 228 1.47 3.33 11.79
CA ALA A 228 0.54 4.41 12.04
C ALA A 228 0.70 5.52 10.97
N PRO A 229 -0.39 5.93 10.31
CA PRO A 229 -0.38 7.08 9.43
C PRO A 229 -0.12 8.33 10.29
N ARG A 230 0.84 9.15 9.87
CA ARG A 230 1.08 10.43 10.55
C ARG A 230 0.04 11.43 10.07
N ARG A 231 -0.84 11.85 10.99
CA ARG A 231 -1.79 12.93 10.72
C ARG A 231 -1.02 14.23 10.49
N GLY A 232 -1.34 14.93 9.41
CA GLY A 232 -0.85 16.28 9.14
C GLY A 232 -1.44 17.26 10.15
N GLY A 233 -0.83 17.34 11.33
CA GLY A 233 -1.20 18.23 12.42
C GLY A 233 0.04 18.50 13.25
N ALA A 234 0.27 19.78 13.56
CA ALA A 234 1.43 20.26 14.29
C ALA A 234 1.48 19.67 15.70
N ASP A 235 2.15 18.53 15.87
CA ASP A 235 2.73 18.12 17.15
C ASP A 235 4.19 17.75 16.92
N GLY A 236 5.03 18.78 16.99
CA GLY A 236 6.44 18.60 17.26
C GLY A 236 6.58 18.10 18.70
N GLN A 237 6.89 16.81 18.88
CA GLN A 237 7.87 16.31 19.84
C GLN A 237 7.98 14.78 19.78
N GLY A 238 9.14 14.33 19.28
CA GLY A 238 9.92 13.20 19.78
C GLY A 238 9.26 11.85 19.99
N LEU A 239 9.68 10.87 19.19
CA LEU A 239 10.20 9.61 19.75
C LEU A 239 11.46 9.25 18.98
N GLY A 240 12.60 9.67 19.54
CA GLY A 240 13.86 8.96 19.36
C GLY A 240 13.89 7.80 20.34
N GLN A 241 14.03 6.59 19.80
CA GLN A 241 15.00 5.56 20.16
C GLN A 241 14.76 4.34 19.26
#